data_AF-S4PVJ6-F1
#
_entry.id   AF-S4PVJ6-F1
#
_cell.length_a   1.000
_cell.length_b   1.000
_cell.length_c   1.000
_cell.angle_alpha   90.00
_cell.angle_beta   90.00
_cell.angle_gamma   90.00
#
_symmetry.space_group_name_H-M   'P 1'
#
loop_
_entity.id
_entity.type
_entity.pdbx_description
1 polymer ?
#
loop_
_entity_poly.entity_id
_entity_poly.type
_entity_poly.pdbx_seq_one_letter_code
_entity_poly.pdbx_strand_id
1 'polypeptide(L)' 'MRGRKLVSEISTNPDEQITTVTISPCNQYVIFGLHSGIVRRYTIRTKATKDIMDVYSTVQYMSFVNPNLLMVAGKNRCL' A
#
# COMPACT_ATOMS: atom_id res chain seq x y z
N MET A 1 -19.10 25.66 -3.62
CA MET A 1 -18.39 24.46 -3.14
C MET A 1 -17.87 23.69 -4.35
N ARG A 2 -16.54 23.64 -4.58
CA ARG A 2 -15.93 22.86 -5.66
C ARG A 2 -16.02 21.37 -5.27
N GLY A 3 -16.74 20.56 -6.05
CA GLY A 3 -16.89 19.13 -5.79
C GLY A 3 -15.56 18.38 -5.84
N ARG A 4 -15.41 17.36 -4.99
CA ARG A 4 -14.27 16.43 -5.06
C ARG A 4 -14.46 15.55 -6.30
N LYS A 5 -13.46 15.50 -7.19
CA LYS A 5 -13.46 14.64 -8.38
C LYS A 5 -12.66 13.38 -8.09
N LEU A 6 -13.25 12.21 -8.32
CA LEU A 6 -12.52 10.94 -8.30
C LEU A 6 -11.47 10.95 -9.42
N VAL A 7 -10.20 10.78 -9.07
CA VAL A 7 -9.09 10.78 -10.04
C VAL A 7 -8.71 9.37 -10.47
N SER A 8 -8.86 8.38 -9.58
CA SER A 8 -8.51 7.00 -9.87
C SER A 8 -9.14 6.06 -8.85
N GLU A 9 -9.53 4.88 -9.33
CA GLU A 9 -9.80 3.71 -8.52
C GLU A 9 -8.62 2.73 -8.67
N ILE A 10 -8.27 2.01 -7.60
CA ILE A 10 -7.24 0.98 -7.60
C ILE A 10 -7.95 -0.34 -7.28
N SER A 11 -8.24 -1.13 -8.30
CA SER A 11 -8.91 -2.41 -8.12
C SER A 11 -7.92 -3.48 -7.64
N THR A 12 -8.33 -4.28 -6.66
CA THR A 12 -7.63 -5.48 -6.17
C THR A 12 -8.50 -6.71 -6.40
N ASN A 13 -7.98 -7.90 -6.07
CA ASN A 13 -8.82 -9.09 -6.00
C ASN A 13 -9.97 -8.82 -5.00
N PRO A 14 -11.25 -9.05 -5.36
CA PRO A 14 -12.39 -8.79 -4.48
C PRO A 14 -12.35 -9.54 -3.15
N ASP A 15 -11.68 -10.70 -3.10
CA ASP A 15 -11.53 -11.49 -1.89
C ASP A 15 -10.42 -10.97 -0.97
N GLU A 16 -9.63 -10.00 -1.44
CA GLU A 16 -8.46 -9.50 -0.75
C GLU A 16 -8.72 -8.14 -0.08
N GLN A 17 -8.72 -8.15 1.26
CA GLN A 17 -8.98 -6.97 2.06
C GLN A 17 -7.72 -6.10 2.22
N ILE A 18 -7.84 -4.81 1.95
CA ILE A 18 -6.83 -3.79 2.27
C ILE A 18 -6.89 -3.50 3.77
N THR A 19 -5.76 -3.61 4.46
CA THR A 19 -5.67 -3.41 5.92
C THR A 19 -4.99 -2.10 6.29
N THR A 20 -4.11 -1.59 5.44
CA THR A 20 -3.38 -0.34 5.65
C THR A 20 -2.98 0.30 4.34
N VAL A 21 -2.91 1.64 4.32
CA VAL A 21 -2.56 2.44 3.14
C VAL A 21 -1.62 3.56 3.57
N THR A 22 -0.59 3.82 2.77
CA THR A 22 0.29 4.98 2.92
C THR A 22 0.67 5.54 1.54
N ILE A 23 1.13 6.79 1.53
CA ILE A 23 1.61 7.47 0.32
C ILE A 23 3.12 7.63 0.46
N SER A 24 3.86 7.28 -0.60
CA SER A 24 5.31 7.48 -0.62
C SER A 24 5.67 8.96 -0.43
N PRO A 25 6.77 9.30 0.27
CA PRO A 25 7.18 10.70 0.45
C PRO A 25 7.41 11.48 -0.85
N CYS A 26 7.71 10.80 -1.96
CA CYS A 26 7.83 11.43 -3.28
C CYS A 26 6.48 11.68 -3.99
N ASN A 27 5.35 11.30 -3.38
CA ASN A 27 3.99 11.42 -3.92
C ASN A 27 3.76 10.71 -5.27
N GLN A 28 4.60 9.73 -5.63
CA GLN A 28 4.47 8.98 -6.89
C GLN A 28 3.78 7.63 -6.71
N TYR A 29 3.74 7.12 -5.48
CA TYR A 29 3.25 5.80 -5.17
C TYR A 29 2.22 5.82 -4.04
N VAL A 30 1.18 5.02 -4.22
CA VAL A 30 0.34 4.54 -3.11
C VAL A 30 0.85 3.16 -2.76
N ILE A 31 1.13 2.92 -1.48
CA ILE A 31 1.52 1.61 -0.97
C ILE A 31 0.42 1.14 -0.05
N PHE A 32 -0.01 -0.10 -0.20
CA PHE A 32 -1.06 -0.68 0.63
C PHE A 32 -0.72 -2.11 1.01
N GLY A 33 -1.09 -2.46 2.23
CA GLY A 33 -0.93 -3.79 2.80
C GLY A 33 -2.24 -4.56 2.74
N LEU A 34 -2.12 -5.88 2.55
CA LEU A 34 -3.25 -6.77 2.36
C LEU A 34 -3.36 -7.77 3.52
N HIS A 35 -4.56 -8.32 3.71
CA HIS A 35 -4.82 -9.33 4.73
C HIS A 35 -3.98 -10.61 4.53
N SER A 36 -3.63 -10.92 3.28
CA SER A 36 -2.74 -12.03 2.89
C SER A 36 -1.29 -11.88 3.39
N GLY A 37 -0.85 -10.66 3.69
CA GLY A 37 0.55 -10.33 3.98
C GLY A 37 1.31 -9.71 2.82
N ILE A 38 0.68 -9.60 1.65
CA ILE A 38 1.26 -8.89 0.51
C ILE A 38 1.25 -7.38 0.74
N VAL A 39 2.37 -6.74 0.46
CA VAL A 39 2.49 -5.29 0.31
C VAL A 39 2.54 -4.99 -1.18
N ARG A 40 1.59 -4.18 -1.64
CA ARG A 40 1.44 -3.82 -3.05
C ARG A 40 1.67 -2.34 -3.25
N ARG A 41 2.42 -2.01 -4.30
CA ARG A 41 2.69 -0.65 -4.74
C ARG A 41 1.86 -0.34 -5.98
N TYR A 42 1.18 0.79 -5.95
CA TYR A 42 0.50 1.38 -7.10
C TYR A 42 1.21 2.66 -7.55
N THR A 43 1.56 2.73 -8.83
CA THR A 43 2.20 3.90 -9.43
C THR A 43 1.14 4.86 -9.96
N ILE A 44 1.07 6.08 -9.40
CA ILE A 44 -0.02 7.02 -9.68
C ILE A 44 -0.09 7.43 -11.15
N ARG A 45 1.08 7.64 -11.78
CA ARG A 45 1.19 8.09 -13.17
C ARG A 45 0.80 7.01 -14.17
N THR A 46 1.40 5.83 -14.03
CA THR A 46 1.23 4.72 -14.99
C THR A 46 0.04 3.82 -14.67
N LYS A 47 -0.57 3.99 -13.49
CA LYS A 47 -1.67 3.16 -12.99
C LYS A 47 -1.28 1.69 -12.78
N ALA A 48 0.02 1.39 -12.77
CA ALA A 48 0.54 0.04 -12.62
C ALA A 48 0.61 -0.38 -11.16
N THR A 49 0.16 -1.60 -10.87
CA THR A 49 0.31 -2.28 -9.58
C THR A 49 1.47 -3.28 -9.63
N LYS A 50 2.18 -3.44 -8.52
CA LYS A 50 3.23 -4.45 -8.36
C LYS A 50 3.35 -4.87 -6.89
N ASP A 51 3.50 -6.16 -6.65
CA ASP A 51 3.83 -6.69 -5.33
C ASP A 51 5.31 -6.39 -5.02
N ILE A 52 5.57 -5.84 -3.84
CA ILE A 52 6.91 -5.38 -3.45
C ILE A 52 7.48 -6.14 -2.25
N MET A 53 6.64 -6.79 -1.45
CA MET A 53 7.02 -7.54 -0.27
C MET A 53 5.90 -8.52 0.12
N ASP A 54 6.26 -9.63 0.75
CA ASP A 54 5.35 -10.53 1.46
C ASP A 54 5.84 -10.68 2.90
N VAL A 55 5.00 -10.32 3.88
CA VAL A 55 5.32 -10.44 5.32
C VAL A 55 4.73 -11.71 5.95
N TYR A 56 4.15 -12.60 5.13
CA TYR A 56 3.62 -13.94 5.48
C TYR A 56 2.58 -13.94 6.62
N SER A 57 1.98 -12.78 6.89
CA SER A 57 0.92 -12.58 7.87
C SER A 57 0.21 -11.27 7.57
N THR A 58 -1.04 -11.11 8.02
CA THR A 58 -1.82 -9.87 7.82
C THR A 58 -0.99 -8.62 8.08
N VAL A 59 -0.85 -7.74 7.08
CA VAL A 59 -0.13 -6.46 7.26
C VAL A 59 -0.93 -5.58 8.21
N GLN A 60 -0.30 -5.10 9.27
CA GLN A 60 -0.95 -4.27 10.30
C GLN A 60 -0.39 -2.85 10.36
N TYR A 61 0.87 -2.66 9.97
CA TYR A 61 1.54 -1.37 10.07
C TYR A 61 2.43 -1.12 8.87
N MET A 62 2.44 0.13 8.40
CA MET A 62 3.35 0.62 7.38
C MET A 62 3.68 2.08 7.66
N SER A 63 4.97 2.43 7.71
CA SER A 63 5.40 3.82 7.87
C SER A 63 6.76 4.06 7.26
N PHE A 64 6.90 5.22 6.60
CA PHE A 64 8.19 5.67 6.10
C PHE A 64 8.99 6.27 7.25
N VAL A 65 10.12 5.65 7.59
CA VAL A 65 11.09 6.20 8.55
C VAL A 65 11.85 7.36 7.92
N ASN A 66 12.09 7.28 6.61
CA ASN A 66 12.66 8.34 5.79
C ASN A 66 12.19 8.14 4.33
N PRO A 67 12.51 9.05 3.38
CA PRO A 67 12.06 8.95 1.99
C PRO A 67 12.39 7.65 1.25
N ASN A 68 13.37 6.89 1.73
CA ASN A 68 13.91 5.70 1.07
C ASN A 68 13.68 4.41 1.90
N LEU A 69 13.11 4.50 3.10
CA LEU A 69 12.94 3.36 3.99
C LEU A 69 11.50 3.27 4.52
N LEU A 70 10.80 2.22 4.11
CA LEU A 70 9.48 1.84 4.60
C LEU A 70 9.64 0.70 5.61
N MET A 71 9.14 0.89 6.84
CA MET A 71 8.95 -0.20 7.81
C MET A 71 7.58 -0.83 7.61
N VAL A 72 7.52 -2.16 7.72
CA VAL A 72 6.28 -2.92 7.59
C VAL A 72 6.18 -3.94 8.72
N ALA A 73 5.06 -3.95 9.42
CA ALA A 73 4.77 -5.01 10.39
C ALA A 73 3.51 -5.78 9.98
N GLY A 74 3.65 -7.10 9.93
CA GLY A 74 2.56 -8.05 9.92
C GLY A 74 2.22 -8.53 11.32
N LYS A 75 1.08 -9.22 11.46
CA LYS A 75 0.58 -9.75 12.75
C LYS A 75 1.61 -10.55 13.54
N ASN A 76 2.47 -11.30 12.85
CA ASN A 76 3.42 -12.23 13.48
C ASN A 76 4.90 -11.85 13.25
N ARG A 77 5.18 -10.81 12.46
CA ARG A 77 6.55 -10.45 12.02
C ARG A 77 6.66 -8.95 11.77
N CYS A 78 7.76 -8.33 12.20
CA CYS A 78 8.12 -6.96 11.84
C CYS A 78 9.37 -7.00 10.95
N LEU A 79 9.34 -6.32 9.80
CA LEU A 79 10.40 -6.30 8.80
C LEU A 79 10.76 -4.87 8.38
#